data_AF-A0A0F4JX38-F1
#
_entry.id   AF-A0A0F4JX38-F1
#
_cell.length_a   1.000
_cell.length_b   1.000
_cell.length_c   1.000
_cell.angle_alpha   90.00
_cell.angle_beta   90.00
_cell.angle_gamma   90.00
#
_symmetry.space_group_name_H-M   'P 1'
#
loop_
_entity.id
_entity.type
_entity.pdbx_description
1 polymer ?
#
loop_
_entity_poly.entity_id
_entity_poly.type
_entity_poly.pdbx_seq_one_letter_code
_entity_poly.pdbx_strand_id
1 'polypeptide(L)'
;AQVDKIVFPVSIHEADSRRQSFGQVSNAFIRVVNMADDQELARYDLTEDASSETAMIFGEVYRYGGEWKFRAVGQGYASGLRGIALDFGVNVS
;
A
#
# COMPACT_ATOMS: atom_id res chain seq x y z
N ALA A 1 -1.02 -22.77 8.64
CA ALA A 1 -1.85 -21.75 7.95
C ALA A 1 -1.14 -21.41 6.64
N GLN A 2 -1.87 -21.23 5.53
CA GLN A 2 -1.28 -21.14 4.18
C GLN A 2 -0.86 -19.72 3.75
N VAL A 3 -1.11 -18.69 4.56
CA VAL A 3 -0.80 -17.29 4.23
C VAL A 3 0.37 -16.79 5.09
N ASP A 4 1.46 -16.39 4.44
CA ASP A 4 2.65 -15.86 5.09
C ASP A 4 2.83 -14.35 4.93
N LYS A 5 2.09 -13.72 4.01
CA LYS A 5 2.15 -12.28 3.74
C LYS A 5 0.82 -11.75 3.22
N ILE A 6 0.48 -10.54 3.64
CA ILE A 6 -0.64 -9.72 3.15
C ILE A 6 -0.05 -8.37 2.74
N VAL A 7 -0.28 -7.93 1.50
CA VAL A 7 0.24 -6.67 0.96
C VAL A 7 -0.91 -5.68 0.78
N PHE A 8 -0.66 -4.41 1.11
CA PHE A 8 -1.63 -3.33 1.02
C PHE A 8 -1.24 -2.36 -0.09
N PRO A 9 -1.70 -2.59 -1.33
CA PRO A 9 -1.58 -1.62 -2.39
C PRO A 9 -2.64 -0.51 -2.25
N VAL A 10 -2.30 0.67 -2.73
CA VAL A 10 -3.24 1.78 -2.92
C VAL A 10 -3.11 2.30 -4.35
N SER A 11 -4.17 2.94 -4.83
CA SER A 11 -4.14 3.63 -6.12
C SER A 11 -5.10 4.81 -6.12
N ILE A 12 -4.80 5.81 -6.94
CA ILE A 12 -5.72 6.89 -7.23
C ILE A 12 -6.68 6.42 -8.32
N HIS A 13 -7.98 6.46 -8.02
CA HIS A 13 -9.01 6.06 -8.98
C HIS A 13 -9.06 7.03 -10.15
N GLU A 14 -9.02 6.50 -11.38
CA GLU A 14 -9.02 7.29 -12.63
C GLU A 14 -7.89 8.34 -12.70
N ALA A 15 -6.72 8.01 -12.16
CA ALA A 15 -5.57 8.92 -12.08
C ALA A 15 -5.21 9.60 -13.41
N ASP A 16 -5.23 8.86 -14.53
CA ASP A 16 -4.87 9.39 -15.85
C ASP A 16 -5.89 10.42 -16.35
N SER A 17 -7.19 10.13 -16.26
CA SER A 17 -8.24 11.04 -16.73
C SER A 17 -8.35 12.28 -15.85
N ARG A 18 -8.09 12.12 -14.55
CA ARG A 18 -8.08 13.20 -13.55
C ARG A 18 -6.76 13.95 -13.49
N ARG A 19 -5.71 13.44 -14.16
CA ARG A 19 -4.33 13.96 -14.12
C ARG A 19 -3.81 14.08 -12.68
N GLN A 20 -4.02 13.02 -11.90
CA GLN A 20 -3.66 12.94 -10.49
C GLN A 20 -2.50 11.98 -10.23
N SER A 21 -1.65 12.33 -9.26
CA SER A 21 -0.57 11.48 -8.75
C SER A 21 -0.47 11.62 -7.24
N PHE A 22 0.27 10.72 -6.58
CA PHE A 22 0.45 10.81 -5.13
C PHE A 22 1.23 12.04 -4.68
N GLY A 23 1.98 12.70 -5.56
CA GLY A 23 2.61 14.01 -5.28
C GLY A 23 1.60 15.14 -5.07
N GLN A 24 0.34 14.96 -5.47
CA GLN A 24 -0.74 15.92 -5.22
C GLN A 24 -1.56 15.58 -3.97
N VAL A 25 -1.31 14.44 -3.33
CA VAL A 25 -2.08 13.98 -2.17
C VAL A 25 -1.38 14.40 -0.89
N SER A 26 -1.91 15.44 -0.24
CA SER A 26 -1.44 15.84 1.09
C SER A 26 -1.94 14.89 2.16
N ASN A 27 -1.13 14.70 3.21
CA ASN A 27 -1.47 13.84 4.36
C ASN A 27 -1.84 12.41 3.96
N ALA A 28 -1.13 11.84 2.98
CA ALA A 28 -1.24 10.42 2.67
C ALA A 28 -0.55 9.61 3.78
N PHE A 29 -1.27 8.67 4.38
CA PHE A 29 -0.72 7.78 5.41
C PHE A 29 -1.37 6.40 5.38
N ILE A 30 -0.66 5.42 5.93
CA ILE A 30 -1.20 4.12 6.33
C ILE A 30 -1.09 3.98 7.85
N ARG A 31 -2.08 3.32 8.46
CA ARG A 31 -2.01 2.97 9.87
C ARG A 31 -2.54 1.57 10.13
N VAL A 32 -2.02 0.95 11.18
CA VAL A 32 -2.49 -0.31 11.75
C VAL A 32 -3.20 0.00 13.05
N VAL A 33 -4.43 -0.46 13.18
CA VAL A 33 -5.28 -0.19 14.35
C VAL A 33 -5.70 -1.52 14.95
N ASN A 34 -5.64 -1.62 16.28
CA ASN A 34 -6.26 -2.71 17.01
C ASN A 34 -7.77 -2.47 17.08
N MET A 35 -8.56 -3.36 16.48
CA MET A 35 -10.02 -3.21 16.44
C MET A 35 -10.71 -3.44 17.79
N ALA A 36 -10.02 -4.00 18.79
CA ALA A 36 -10.61 -4.23 20.11
C ALA A 36 -10.76 -2.96 20.95
N ASP A 37 -9.86 -1.99 20.75
CA ASP A 37 -9.73 -0.78 21.57
C ASP A 37 -9.45 0.50 20.76
N ASP A 38 -9.51 0.43 19.43
CA ASP A 38 -9.16 1.49 18.48
C ASP A 38 -7.73 2.06 18.65
N GLN A 39 -6.84 1.32 19.32
CA GLN A 39 -5.46 1.76 19.51
C GLN A 39 -4.70 1.73 18.17
N GLU A 40 -4.12 2.87 17.80
CA GLU A 40 -3.18 2.94 16.68
C GLU A 40 -1.85 2.30 17.07
N LEU A 41 -1.53 1.16 16.44
CA LEU A 41 -0.32 0.37 16.71
C LEU A 41 0.88 0.85 15.90
N ALA A 42 0.62 1.36 14.70
CA ALA A 42 1.64 1.90 13.80
C ALA A 42 1.00 2.89 12.83
N ARG A 43 1.75 3.90 12.43
CA ARG A 43 1.40 4.85 11.38
C ARG A 43 2.64 5.18 10.58
N TYR A 44 2.47 5.31 9.26
CA TYR A 44 3.50 5.75 8.37
C TYR A 44 2.92 6.82 7.45
N ASP A 45 3.46 8.03 7.56
CA ASP A 45 3.16 9.13 6.65
C ASP A 45 4.05 8.97 5.42
N LEU A 46 3.44 9.07 4.24
CA LEU A 46 4.15 8.88 2.98
C LEU A 46 4.86 10.17 2.64
N THR A 47 6.19 10.11 2.61
CA THR A 47 7.03 11.20 2.12
C THR A 47 7.09 11.15 0.59
N GLU A 48 7.34 12.32 -0.03
CA GLU A 48 7.12 12.67 -1.46
C GLU A 48 7.89 11.82 -2.50
N ASP A 49 8.56 10.73 -2.12
CA ASP A 49 9.41 9.92 -3.01
C ASP A 49 8.61 9.17 -4.11
N ALA A 50 7.28 9.10 -4.00
CA ALA A 50 6.36 8.53 -5.00
C ALA A 50 5.49 9.62 -5.68
N SER A 51 6.02 10.82 -5.87
CA SER A 51 5.26 11.99 -6.31
C SER A 51 4.62 11.85 -7.70
N SER A 52 5.17 11.02 -8.58
CA SER A 52 4.70 10.87 -9.97
C SER A 52 3.75 9.68 -10.17
N GLU A 53 3.73 8.76 -9.22
CA GLU A 53 3.08 7.48 -9.33
C GLU A 53 1.60 7.56 -8.97
N THR A 54 0.81 6.67 -9.58
CA THR A 54 -0.65 6.60 -9.42
C THR A 54 -1.09 5.38 -8.62
N ALA A 55 -0.18 4.44 -8.38
CA ALA A 55 -0.33 3.30 -7.49
C ALA A 55 0.96 3.07 -6.71
N MET A 56 0.83 2.50 -5.51
CA MET A 56 2.00 2.14 -4.69
C MET A 56 1.66 1.02 -3.70
N ILE A 57 2.69 0.34 -3.20
CA ILE A 57 2.56 -0.54 -2.04
C ILE A 57 2.79 0.29 -0.77
N PHE A 58 1.74 0.50 0.02
CA PHE A 58 1.84 1.22 1.29
C PHE A 58 2.59 0.42 2.35
N GLY A 59 2.30 -0.87 2.44
CA GLY A 59 2.91 -1.73 3.43
C GLY A 59 2.55 -3.18 3.27
N GLU A 60 3.12 -4.00 4.14
CA GLU A 60 2.83 -5.42 4.21
C GLU A 60 2.78 -5.89 5.66
N VAL A 61 1.92 -6.88 5.90
CA VAL A 61 1.91 -7.68 7.12
C VAL A 61 2.44 -9.06 6.76
N TYR A 62 3.49 -9.51 7.42
CA TYR A 62 4.19 -10.75 7.09
C TYR A 62 4.52 -11.55 8.34
N ARG A 63 4.67 -12.87 8.19
CA ARG A 63 5.09 -13.76 9.26
C ARG A 63 6.60 -13.75 9.43
N TYR A 64 7.07 -13.59 10.66
CA TYR A 64 8.47 -13.66 11.04
C TYR A 64 8.60 -14.32 12.40
N GLY A 65 9.28 -15.47 12.48
CA GLY A 65 9.49 -16.18 13.74
C GLY A 65 8.20 -16.66 14.43
N GLY A 66 7.13 -16.91 13.66
CA GLY A 66 5.82 -17.32 14.20
C GLY A 66 4.89 -16.15 14.56
N GLU A 67 5.38 -14.92 14.49
CA GLU A 67 4.61 -13.70 14.78
C GLU A 67 4.29 -12.92 13.50
N TRP A 68 3.23 -12.11 13.55
CA TRP A 68 2.91 -11.16 12.48
C TRP A 68 3.62 -9.82 12.73
N LYS A 69 4.27 -9.30 11.71
CA LYS A 69 4.93 -7.99 11.73
C LYS A 69 4.39 -7.11 10.63
N PHE A 70 4.26 -5.81 10.91
CA PHE A 70 3.96 -4.79 9.92
C PHE A 70 5.26 -4.15 9.41
N ARG A 71 5.33 -3.90 8.11
CA ARG A 71 6.39 -3.12 7.47
C ARG A 71 5.76 -2.08 6.55
N ALA A 72 6.06 -0.81 6.79
CA ALA A 72 5.81 0.25 5.80
C ALA A 72 6.78 0.09 4.63
N VAL A 73 6.26 0.21 3.40
CA VAL A 73 7.03 -0.01 2.16
C VAL A 73 7.17 1.29 1.36
N GLY A 74 6.06 1.98 1.07
CA GLY A 74 6.09 3.26 0.35
C GLY A 74 6.64 3.20 -1.08
N GLN A 75 6.53 2.05 -1.76
CA GLN A 75 7.11 1.85 -3.08
C GLN A 75 6.09 2.17 -4.19
N GLY A 76 6.38 3.19 -5.00
CA GLY A 76 5.61 3.55 -6.19
C GLY A 76 5.61 2.48 -7.29
N TYR A 77 4.53 2.40 -8.05
CA TYR A 77 4.35 1.48 -9.19
C TYR A 77 3.94 2.24 -10.45
N ALA A 78 4.86 2.33 -11.41
CA ALA A 78 4.64 3.00 -12.70
C ALA A 78 3.54 2.33 -13.55
N SER A 79 3.35 1.01 -13.39
CA SER A 79 2.33 0.23 -14.11
C SER A 79 0.92 0.29 -13.47
N GLY A 80 0.73 1.13 -12.45
CA GLY A 80 -0.54 1.29 -11.76
C GLY A 80 -0.99 0.03 -10.99
N LEU A 81 -2.24 0.06 -10.52
CA LEU A 81 -2.82 -1.04 -9.73
C LEU A 81 -2.89 -2.36 -10.52
N ARG A 82 -3.12 -2.28 -11.84
CA ARG A 82 -3.13 -3.46 -12.71
C ARG A 82 -1.77 -4.16 -12.71
N GLY A 83 -0.68 -3.41 -12.82
CA GLY A 83 0.66 -3.98 -12.76
C GLY A 83 0.95 -4.63 -11.41
N ILE A 84 0.57 -3.98 -10.30
CA ILE A 84 0.66 -4.61 -8.97
C ILE A 84 -0.07 -5.95 -8.96
N ALA A 85 -1.34 -5.98 -9.41
CA ALA A 85 -2.15 -7.20 -9.39
C ALA A 85 -1.49 -8.34 -10.19
N LEU A 86 -0.96 -8.03 -11.38
CA LEU A 86 -0.25 -9.01 -12.23
C LEU A 86 1.04 -9.52 -11.56
N ASP A 87 1.82 -8.65 -10.94
CA ASP A 87 3.06 -9.03 -10.22
C ASP A 87 2.77 -9.95 -9.02
N PHE A 88 1.59 -9.83 -8.41
CA PHE A 88 1.09 -10.74 -7.38
C PHE A 88 0.32 -11.96 -7.93
N GLY A 89 0.30 -12.16 -9.26
CA GLY A 89 -0.30 -13.33 -9.91
C GLY A 89 -1.84 -13.29 -10.04
N VAL A 90 -2.46 -12.13 -9.81
CA VAL A 90 -3.91 -11.95 -10.02
C VAL A 90 -4.17 -11.81 -11.51
N ASN A 91 -5.06 -12.65 -12.04
CA ASN A 91 -5.52 -12.49 -13.40
C ASN A 91 -6.54 -11.34 -13.48
N VAL A 92 -6.13 -10.25 -14.14
CA VAL A 92 -6.97 -9.07 -14.36
C VAL A 92 -7.29 -8.99 -15.84
N SER A 93 -8.47 -9.49 -16.23
CA SER A 93 -9.02 -9.35 -17.59
C SER A 93 -9.68 -8.00 -17.74
#